data_AF-A0A1E2WEG7-F1
#
_entry.id   AF-A0A1E2WEG7-F1
#
_cell.length_a   1.000
_cell.length_b   1.000
_cell.length_c   1.000
_cell.angle_alpha   90.00
_cell.angle_beta   90.00
_cell.angle_gamma   90.00
#
_symmetry.space_group_name_H-M   'P 1'
#
loop_
_entity.id
_entity.type
_entity.pdbx_description
1 polymer ?
#
loop_
_entity_poly.entity_id
_entity_poly.type
_entity_poly.pdbx_seq_one_letter_code
_entity_poly.pdbx_strand_id
1 'polypeptide(L)'
;MTRAALTGSQFPSGNLWKILPLALLVCVTLTLPALAQEKDKLWRTLSVSGRGVETIPTTLAQVSLGVEIQGKTAQEVQQEAARRSSAVVAFLKSKNVEKLQTTGIRLNPVYSYTDNVQRITGYAANNTVSFSIPVEQAGTLLDDAVKAGATQINGISFVANDEAIAAAQKQALKEATQDAQQQADAVFSALGFKSKEIVSIQVNNATPPRPPMFLRAEAAKLADASTPVVGGEQEIEASVTLQISY
;
A
#
# COMPACT_ATOMS: atom_id res chain seq x y z
N MET A 1 -78.87 -14.54 -53.23
CA MET A 1 -80.00 -15.42 -53.59
C MET A 1 -79.47 -16.85 -53.60
N THR A 2 -79.95 -17.87 -52.89
CA THR A 2 -81.07 -18.02 -51.93
C THR A 2 -80.88 -19.39 -51.26
N ARG A 3 -80.99 -19.44 -49.92
CA ARG A 3 -81.52 -20.49 -49.02
C ARG A 3 -81.26 -21.99 -49.28
N ALA A 4 -80.99 -22.71 -48.17
CA ALA A 4 -82.02 -23.58 -47.56
C ALA A 4 -81.61 -23.99 -46.12
N ALA A 5 -82.57 -23.90 -45.21
CA ALA A 5 -82.52 -24.33 -43.82
C ALA A 5 -83.50 -25.49 -43.63
N LEU A 6 -83.14 -26.48 -42.80
CA LEU A 6 -84.00 -27.48 -42.16
C LEU A 6 -83.20 -28.06 -40.97
N THR A 7 -83.69 -28.51 -39.81
CA THR A 7 -84.98 -28.48 -39.10
C THR A 7 -84.75 -29.22 -37.77
N GLY A 8 -85.21 -28.67 -36.64
CA GLY A 8 -85.76 -29.40 -35.47
C GLY A 8 -84.80 -30.20 -34.58
N SER A 9 -85.08 -30.49 -33.31
CA SER A 9 -86.28 -30.30 -32.49
C SER A 9 -85.96 -30.68 -31.03
N GLN A 10 -86.38 -29.81 -30.09
CA GLN A 10 -86.99 -30.06 -28.76
C GLN A 10 -86.37 -31.04 -27.72
N PHE A 11 -85.88 -30.42 -26.63
CA PHE A 11 -86.00 -30.66 -25.15
C PHE A 11 -86.96 -31.76 -24.64
N PRO A 12 -86.86 -32.28 -23.38
CA PRO A 12 -86.53 -31.57 -22.10
C PRO A 12 -85.61 -32.43 -21.18
N SER A 13 -85.36 -32.25 -19.89
CA SER A 13 -86.03 -31.70 -18.70
C SER A 13 -85.00 -31.68 -17.55
N GLY A 14 -85.20 -30.90 -16.49
CA GLY A 14 -84.49 -31.15 -15.22
C GLY A 14 -84.17 -29.91 -14.39
N ASN A 15 -84.95 -29.75 -13.33
CA ASN A 15 -85.07 -28.59 -12.46
C ASN A 15 -83.90 -28.34 -11.49
N LEU A 16 -83.77 -27.05 -11.14
CA LEU A 16 -83.64 -26.48 -9.79
C LEU A 16 -82.68 -27.16 -8.81
N TRP A 17 -81.71 -26.37 -8.34
CA TRP A 17 -81.41 -26.12 -6.93
C TRP A 17 -79.89 -25.99 -6.74
N LYS A 18 -79.47 -24.80 -6.29
CA LYS A 18 -78.41 -24.52 -5.29
C LYS A 18 -77.35 -23.50 -5.77
N ILE A 19 -77.52 -22.26 -5.29
CA ILE A 19 -76.53 -21.36 -4.63
C ILE A 19 -75.16 -21.19 -5.32
N LEU A 20 -74.60 -20.01 -5.58
CA LEU A 20 -74.63 -18.73 -4.85
C LEU A 20 -73.96 -17.65 -5.74
N PRO A 21 -74.43 -16.38 -5.78
CA PRO A 21 -73.75 -15.29 -6.46
C PRO A 21 -72.72 -14.64 -5.52
N LEU A 22 -71.48 -14.37 -5.98
CA LEU A 22 -70.52 -13.57 -5.23
C LEU A 22 -69.95 -12.47 -6.11
N ALA A 23 -70.36 -11.26 -5.78
CA ALA A 23 -69.98 -10.01 -6.39
C ALA A 23 -68.55 -9.60 -6.04
N LEU A 24 -67.86 -9.02 -7.03
CA LEU A 24 -67.15 -7.73 -6.92
C LEU A 24 -66.34 -7.49 -5.63
N LEU A 25 -65.06 -7.86 -5.61
CA LEU A 25 -64.05 -7.07 -4.88
C LEU A 25 -62.62 -7.39 -5.34
N VAL A 26 -61.80 -6.35 -5.40
CA VAL A 26 -60.34 -6.32 -5.56
C VAL A 26 -59.83 -6.31 -7.01
N CYS A 27 -60.08 -5.19 -7.70
CA CYS A 27 -59.04 -4.61 -8.57
C CYS A 27 -57.81 -4.32 -7.71
N VAL A 28 -56.82 -5.21 -7.72
CA VAL A 28 -55.48 -4.90 -7.25
C VAL A 28 -54.93 -3.84 -8.19
N THR A 29 -54.98 -2.58 -7.76
CA THR A 29 -54.24 -1.50 -8.39
C THR A 29 -52.78 -1.90 -8.38
N LEU A 30 -52.20 -2.14 -9.56
CA LEU A 30 -50.75 -2.17 -9.75
C LEU A 30 -50.21 -0.77 -9.46
N THR A 31 -49.93 -0.48 -8.20
CA THR A 31 -49.01 0.59 -7.83
C THR A 31 -47.62 0.10 -8.17
N LEU A 32 -47.21 0.30 -9.42
CA LEU A 32 -45.79 0.20 -9.79
C LEU A 32 -45.04 1.17 -8.87
N PRO A 33 -43.97 0.75 -8.18
CA PRO A 33 -43.07 1.68 -7.55
C PRO A 33 -42.49 2.51 -8.68
N ALA A 34 -42.90 3.78 -8.79
CA ALA A 34 -42.15 4.76 -9.52
C ALA A 34 -40.77 4.80 -8.86
N LEU A 35 -39.81 4.08 -9.45
CA LEU A 35 -38.41 4.38 -9.23
C LEU A 35 -38.27 5.83 -9.66
N ALA A 36 -38.24 6.73 -8.69
CA ALA A 36 -37.74 8.06 -8.85
C ALA A 36 -36.28 7.88 -9.30
N GLN A 37 -36.10 7.74 -10.61
CA GLN A 37 -34.81 7.80 -11.24
C GLN A 37 -34.37 9.24 -11.02
N GLU A 38 -33.58 9.44 -9.97
CA GLU A 38 -32.91 10.69 -9.67
C GLU A 38 -32.23 11.08 -10.98
N LYS A 39 -32.78 12.12 -11.61
CA LYS A 39 -32.39 12.53 -12.95
C LYS A 39 -30.97 13.03 -12.79
N ASP A 40 -29.99 12.17 -13.06
CA ASP A 40 -28.56 12.51 -13.03
C ASP A 40 -28.42 13.86 -13.71
N LYS A 41 -28.13 14.87 -12.89
CA LYS A 41 -27.98 16.24 -13.35
C LYS A 41 -26.72 16.18 -14.21
N LEU A 42 -26.89 16.07 -15.53
CA LEU A 42 -25.82 16.06 -16.52
C LEU A 42 -25.08 17.38 -16.42
N TRP A 43 -24.16 17.48 -15.47
CA TRP A 43 -23.34 18.66 -15.29
C TRP A 43 -22.33 18.69 -16.42
N ARG A 44 -22.35 19.78 -17.20
CA ARG A 44 -21.24 20.15 -18.07
C ARG A 44 -20.04 20.37 -17.16
N THR A 45 -19.15 19.39 -17.13
CA THR A 45 -18.01 19.36 -16.23
C THR A 45 -16.75 19.03 -16.99
N LEU A 46 -15.66 19.64 -16.53
CA LEU A 46 -14.30 19.32 -16.94
C LEU A 46 -13.65 18.53 -15.81
N SER A 47 -13.06 17.38 -16.13
CA SER A 47 -12.21 16.65 -15.21
C SER A 47 -10.75 16.88 -15.58
N VAL A 48 -9.96 17.32 -14.61
CA VAL A 48 -8.51 17.59 -14.76
C VAL A 48 -7.78 16.93 -13.61
N SER A 49 -6.55 16.47 -13.86
CA SER A 49 -5.69 15.90 -12.84
C SER A 49 -4.38 16.66 -12.80
N GLY A 50 -4.05 17.19 -11.63
CA GLY A 50 -2.79 17.85 -11.37
C GLY A 50 -1.84 16.98 -10.57
N ARG A 51 -0.54 17.24 -10.75
CA ARG A 51 0.56 16.56 -10.05
C ARG A 51 1.43 17.60 -9.33
N GLY A 52 1.85 17.26 -8.12
CA GLY A 52 2.82 18.04 -7.35
C GLY A 52 3.91 17.13 -6.81
N VAL A 53 5.14 17.64 -6.76
CA VAL A 53 6.33 16.85 -6.48
C VAL A 53 7.26 17.69 -5.61
N GLU A 54 7.56 17.19 -4.42
CA GLU A 54 8.50 17.82 -3.50
C GLU A 54 9.69 16.88 -3.25
N THR A 55 10.92 17.39 -3.36
CA THR A 55 12.15 16.63 -3.09
C THR A 55 12.77 17.08 -1.78
N ILE A 56 13.03 16.13 -0.88
CA ILE A 56 13.56 16.39 0.46
C ILE A 56 14.78 15.52 0.78
N PRO A 57 15.74 16.01 1.59
CA PRO A 57 16.90 15.21 1.99
C PRO A 57 16.50 14.05 2.90
N THR A 58 17.13 12.90 2.69
CA THR A 58 17.00 11.76 3.61
C THR A 58 18.01 11.91 4.76
N THR A 59 17.48 12.02 5.97
CA THR A 59 18.27 12.32 7.18
C THR A 59 18.41 11.12 8.11
N LEU A 60 17.67 10.04 7.85
CA LEU A 60 17.71 8.81 8.63
C LEU A 60 18.19 7.64 7.77
N ALA A 61 19.11 6.85 8.32
CA ALA A 61 19.48 5.54 7.82
C ALA A 61 18.67 4.47 8.56
N GLN A 62 17.92 3.66 7.81
CA GLN A 62 17.32 2.41 8.26
C GLN A 62 18.30 1.28 7.99
N VAL A 63 18.77 0.64 9.06
CA VAL A 63 19.82 -0.37 9.00
C VAL A 63 19.26 -1.72 9.41
N SER A 64 19.69 -2.78 8.72
CA SER A 64 19.48 -4.17 9.13
C SER A 64 20.83 -4.84 9.41
N LEU A 65 21.00 -5.32 10.64
CA LEU A 65 22.20 -6.03 11.09
C LEU A 65 21.89 -7.47 11.44
N GLY A 66 22.82 -8.37 11.13
CA GLY A 66 22.75 -9.79 11.46
C GLY A 66 23.89 -10.23 12.39
N VAL A 67 23.55 -11.15 13.28
CA VAL A 67 24.51 -11.98 14.02
C VAL A 67 24.35 -13.40 13.50
N GLU A 68 25.28 -13.82 12.67
CA GLU A 68 25.41 -15.20 12.19
C GLU A 68 26.50 -15.94 12.97
N ILE A 69 26.14 -17.13 13.46
CA ILE A 69 27.02 -18.06 14.17
C ILE A 69 26.88 -19.45 13.56
N GLN A 70 28.00 -20.14 13.40
CA GLN A 70 28.04 -21.53 12.97
C GLN A 70 28.80 -22.37 13.99
N GLY A 71 28.41 -23.64 14.12
CA GLY A 71 29.00 -24.56 15.10
C GLY A 71 28.51 -25.98 14.94
N LYS A 72 28.98 -26.89 15.78
CA LYS A 72 28.75 -28.33 15.61
C LYS A 72 27.37 -28.76 16.07
N THR A 73 26.84 -28.15 17.13
CA THR A 73 25.55 -28.52 17.72
C THR A 73 24.57 -27.35 17.69
N ALA A 74 23.29 -27.66 17.53
CA ALA A 74 22.22 -26.67 17.53
C ALA A 74 22.19 -25.84 18.83
N GLN A 75 22.43 -26.50 19.97
CA GLN A 75 22.37 -25.87 21.29
C GLN A 75 23.51 -24.84 21.49
N GLU A 76 24.74 -25.22 21.17
CA GLU A 76 25.91 -24.33 21.24
C GLU A 76 25.72 -23.10 20.35
N VAL A 77 25.30 -23.33 19.10
CA VAL A 77 25.08 -22.28 18.10
C VAL A 77 23.99 -21.31 18.55
N GLN A 78 22.88 -21.83 19.07
CA GLN A 78 21.77 -21.02 19.55
C GLN A 78 22.17 -20.18 20.78
N GLN A 79 22.91 -20.76 21.73
CA GLN A 79 23.36 -20.05 22.94
C GLN A 79 24.33 -18.91 22.59
N GLU A 80 25.30 -19.17 21.71
CA GLU A 80 26.28 -18.16 21.32
C GLU A 80 25.64 -17.07 20.46
N ALA A 81 24.71 -17.43 19.56
CA ALA A 81 23.92 -16.45 18.81
C ALA A 81 23.12 -15.56 19.76
N ALA A 82 22.42 -16.13 20.75
CA ALA A 82 21.67 -15.35 21.74
C ALA A 82 22.59 -14.39 22.51
N ARG A 83 23.74 -14.86 23.00
CA ARG A 83 24.71 -14.06 23.74
C ARG A 83 25.22 -12.86 22.93
N ARG A 84 25.64 -13.09 21.68
CA ARG A 84 26.15 -12.03 20.80
C ARG A 84 25.06 -11.07 20.35
N SER A 85 23.87 -11.57 20.03
CA SER A 85 22.73 -10.72 19.69
C SER A 85 22.32 -9.83 20.86
N SER A 86 22.33 -10.34 22.10
CA SER A 86 22.07 -9.51 23.28
C SER A 86 23.09 -8.40 23.46
N ALA A 87 24.38 -8.68 23.21
CA ALA A 87 25.43 -7.65 23.26
C ALA A 87 25.21 -6.55 22.20
N VAL A 88 24.88 -6.94 20.97
CA VAL A 88 24.54 -5.99 19.89
C VAL A 88 23.31 -5.16 20.24
N VAL A 89 22.23 -5.77 20.73
CA VAL A 89 21.01 -5.05 21.12
C VAL A 89 21.29 -4.07 22.27
N ALA A 90 22.07 -4.47 23.27
CA ALA A 90 22.45 -3.60 24.38
C ALA A 90 23.29 -2.40 23.89
N PHE A 91 24.24 -2.65 22.99
CA PHE A 91 25.02 -1.59 22.34
C PHE A 91 24.12 -0.62 21.57
N LEU A 92 23.22 -1.12 20.71
CA LEU A 92 22.31 -0.29 19.93
C LEU A 92 21.40 0.58 20.83
N LYS A 93 20.89 0.01 21.93
CA LYS A 93 20.14 0.77 22.94
C LYS A 93 20.97 1.88 23.57
N SER A 94 22.24 1.62 23.88
CA SER A 94 23.15 2.64 24.45
C SER A 94 23.43 3.82 23.50
N LYS A 95 23.27 3.60 22.20
CA LYS A 95 23.41 4.63 21.16
C LYS A 95 22.09 5.37 20.87
N ASN A 96 21.02 5.06 21.59
CA ASN A 96 19.69 5.68 21.43
C ASN A 96 19.16 5.58 19.99
N VAL A 97 19.37 4.44 19.32
CA VAL A 97 18.77 4.21 18.00
C VAL A 97 17.25 4.17 18.11
N GLU A 98 16.57 4.59 17.05
CA GLU A 98 15.12 4.58 16.97
C GLU A 98 14.60 3.30 16.31
N LYS A 99 13.31 2.99 16.52
CA LYS A 99 12.60 1.89 15.85
C LYS A 99 13.34 0.53 15.92
N LEU A 100 14.09 0.30 17.01
CA LEU A 100 14.87 -0.93 17.23
C LEU A 100 13.96 -2.14 17.42
N GLN A 101 14.11 -3.13 16.56
CA GLN A 101 13.32 -4.35 16.58
C GLN A 101 14.12 -5.56 16.09
N THR A 102 13.77 -6.75 16.57
CA THR A 102 14.24 -8.01 15.99
C THR A 102 13.33 -8.39 14.82
N THR A 103 13.91 -8.60 13.65
CA THR A 103 13.17 -8.90 12.41
C THR A 103 13.26 -10.36 11.99
N GLY A 104 14.15 -11.15 12.61
CA GLY A 104 14.20 -12.58 12.35
C GLY A 104 15.15 -13.32 13.28
N ILE A 105 14.79 -14.55 13.65
CA ILE A 105 15.64 -15.51 14.35
C ILE A 105 15.50 -16.84 13.61
N ARG A 106 16.62 -17.40 13.16
CA ARG A 106 16.67 -18.65 12.39
C ARG A 106 17.78 -19.53 12.93
N LEU A 107 17.56 -20.84 12.91
CA LEU A 107 18.55 -21.87 13.20
C LEU A 107 18.36 -23.00 12.19
N ASN A 108 19.35 -23.23 11.34
CA ASN A 108 19.27 -24.20 10.27
C ASN A 108 20.44 -25.19 10.35
N PRO A 109 20.23 -26.47 10.03
CA PRO A 109 21.34 -27.40 9.84
C PRO A 109 22.17 -27.02 8.61
N VAL A 110 23.48 -27.25 8.70
CA VAL A 110 24.43 -27.11 7.60
C VAL A 110 24.76 -28.49 7.07
N TYR A 111 24.50 -28.72 5.78
CA TYR A 111 24.70 -30.01 5.13
C TYR A 111 25.96 -30.02 4.28
N SER A 112 26.66 -31.17 4.29
CA SER A 112 27.64 -31.51 3.26
C SER A 112 27.07 -32.61 2.37
N TYR A 113 27.41 -32.55 1.09
CA TYR A 113 27.13 -33.58 0.11
C TYR A 113 28.46 -34.18 -0.32
N THR A 114 28.72 -35.42 0.08
CA THR A 114 29.90 -36.18 -0.31
C THR A 114 29.43 -37.58 -0.71
N ASP A 115 29.88 -38.08 -1.86
CA ASP A 115 29.52 -39.39 -2.40
C ASP A 115 28.00 -39.63 -2.54
N ASN A 116 27.25 -38.61 -3.00
CA ASN A 116 25.77 -38.62 -3.08
C ASN A 116 25.05 -38.86 -1.73
N VAL A 117 25.73 -38.71 -0.59
CA VAL A 117 25.13 -38.80 0.74
C VAL A 117 25.08 -37.42 1.41
N GLN A 118 23.90 -37.01 1.85
CA GLN A 118 23.69 -35.80 2.62
C GLN A 118 23.99 -36.06 4.11
N ARG A 119 24.92 -35.30 4.70
CA ARG A 119 25.22 -35.38 6.14
C ARG A 119 25.17 -33.99 6.78
N ILE A 120 24.60 -33.90 7.97
CA ILE A 120 24.69 -32.70 8.80
C ILE A 120 26.14 -32.56 9.26
N THR A 121 26.72 -31.40 9.02
CA THR A 121 28.10 -31.05 9.42
C THR A 121 28.13 -29.99 10.51
N GLY A 122 27.00 -29.34 10.76
CA GLY A 122 26.85 -28.36 11.83
C GLY A 122 25.49 -27.68 11.76
N TYR A 123 25.40 -26.54 12.43
CA TYR A 123 24.23 -25.68 12.47
C TYR A 123 24.67 -24.23 12.29
N ALA A 124 23.79 -23.42 11.71
CA ALA A 124 23.95 -21.98 11.54
C ALA A 124 22.75 -21.27 12.15
N ALA A 125 22.99 -20.37 13.09
CA ALA A 125 21.98 -19.44 13.59
C ALA A 125 22.19 -18.07 12.98
N ASN A 126 21.09 -17.40 12.64
CA ASN A 126 21.08 -15.99 12.22
C ASN A 126 20.00 -15.25 13.01
N ASN A 127 20.40 -14.19 13.70
CA ASN A 127 19.49 -13.26 14.36
C ASN A 127 19.66 -11.88 13.74
N THR A 128 18.57 -11.32 13.22
CA THR A 128 18.56 -10.03 12.53
C THR A 128 17.78 -9.00 13.32
N VAL A 129 18.36 -7.81 13.45
CA VAL A 129 17.73 -6.62 14.02
C VAL A 129 17.65 -5.51 12.98
N SER A 130 16.65 -4.65 13.10
CA SER A 130 16.58 -3.39 12.35
C SER A 130 16.39 -2.20 13.28
N PHE A 131 16.89 -1.04 12.86
CA PHE A 131 16.78 0.22 13.59
C PHE A 131 16.95 1.41 12.64
N SER A 132 16.64 2.60 13.14
CA SER A 132 16.87 3.89 12.49
C SER A 132 17.88 4.73 13.28
N ILE A 133 18.72 5.47 12.57
CA ILE A 133 19.72 6.39 13.16
C ILE A 133 19.96 7.56 12.17
N PRO A 134 20.39 8.76 12.61
CA PRO A 134 20.83 9.80 11.68
C PRO A 134 21.93 9.30 10.73
N VAL A 135 21.84 9.70 9.46
CA VAL A 135 22.77 9.28 8.39
C VAL A 135 24.22 9.58 8.77
N GLU A 136 24.46 10.71 9.41
CA GLU A 136 25.77 11.20 9.81
C GLU A 136 26.43 10.30 10.88
N GLN A 137 25.61 9.54 11.63
CA GLN A 137 26.08 8.65 12.69
C GLN A 137 26.17 7.19 12.23
N ALA A 138 25.59 6.86 11.06
CA ALA A 138 25.46 5.48 10.61
C ALA A 138 26.81 4.78 10.44
N GLY A 139 27.80 5.42 9.79
CA GLY A 139 29.12 4.83 9.55
C GLY A 139 29.81 4.37 10.84
N THR A 140 29.98 5.30 11.79
CA THR A 140 30.63 5.02 13.08
C THR A 140 29.85 3.99 13.90
N LEU A 141 28.53 4.04 13.86
CA LEU A 141 27.69 3.06 14.56
C LEU A 141 27.85 1.65 13.97
N LEU A 142 27.92 1.52 12.64
CA LEU A 142 28.15 0.24 11.97
C LEU A 142 29.50 -0.37 12.36
N ASP A 143 30.57 0.43 12.35
CA ASP A 143 31.91 -0.01 12.73
C ASP A 143 31.95 -0.50 14.19
N ASP A 144 31.29 0.22 15.09
CA ASP A 144 31.19 -0.16 16.50
C ASP A 144 30.26 -1.37 16.73
N ALA A 145 29.21 -1.53 15.91
CA ALA A 145 28.31 -2.68 15.99
C ALA A 145 29.03 -3.98 15.63
N VAL A 146 29.96 -3.94 14.67
CA VAL A 146 30.84 -5.07 14.34
C VAL A 146 31.70 -5.45 15.54
N LYS A 147 32.31 -4.47 16.23
CA LYS A 147 33.06 -4.69 17.47
C LYS A 147 32.19 -5.27 18.59
N ALA A 148 30.92 -4.86 18.67
CA ALA A 148 29.95 -5.35 19.64
C ALA A 148 29.43 -6.77 19.34
N GLY A 149 29.67 -7.29 18.13
CA GLY A 149 29.38 -8.68 17.79
C GLY A 149 28.47 -8.88 16.58
N ALA A 150 28.07 -7.84 15.85
CA ALA A 150 27.42 -8.00 14.56
C ALA A 150 28.40 -8.65 13.55
N THR A 151 27.91 -9.56 12.71
CA THR A 151 28.74 -10.23 11.68
C THR A 151 28.25 -9.95 10.27
N GLN A 152 27.04 -9.39 10.12
CA GLN A 152 26.45 -9.07 8.84
C GLN A 152 25.80 -7.69 8.88
N ILE A 153 26.01 -6.93 7.80
CA ILE A 153 25.20 -5.76 7.46
C ILE A 153 24.32 -6.22 6.30
N ASN A 154 23.04 -6.49 6.60
CA ASN A 154 22.11 -7.07 5.63
C ASN A 154 21.60 -6.04 4.63
N GLY A 155 21.54 -4.77 5.05
CA GLY A 155 21.16 -3.67 4.19
C GLY A 155 21.11 -2.35 4.93
N ILE A 156 21.20 -1.27 4.15
CA ILE A 156 20.97 0.10 4.59
C ILE A 156 20.05 0.75 3.55
N SER A 157 19.04 1.46 4.03
CA SER A 157 18.18 2.32 3.21
C SER A 157 18.04 3.68 3.88
N PHE A 158 17.67 4.68 3.10
CA PHE A 158 17.59 6.06 3.57
C PHE A 158 16.18 6.57 3.47
N VAL A 159 15.79 7.38 4.46
CA VAL A 159 14.47 7.97 4.53
C VAL A 159 14.57 9.36 5.12
N ALA A 160 13.71 10.27 4.67
CA ALA A 160 13.50 11.52 5.38
C ALA A 160 12.84 11.26 6.74
N ASN A 161 13.00 12.17 7.70
CA ASN A 161 12.30 12.05 8.96
C ASN A 161 10.78 12.27 8.77
N ASP A 162 9.98 11.75 9.72
CA ASP A 162 8.51 11.72 9.61
C ASP A 162 7.91 13.15 9.51
N GLU A 163 8.55 14.15 10.11
CA GLU A 163 8.11 15.56 10.04
C GLU A 163 8.34 16.18 8.65
N ALA A 164 9.53 15.97 8.08
CA ALA A 164 9.89 16.42 6.73
C ALA A 164 8.99 15.77 5.68
N ILE A 165 8.69 14.47 5.82
CA ILE A 165 7.74 13.76 4.97
C ILE A 165 6.35 14.42 5.05
N ALA A 166 5.84 14.66 6.27
CA ALA A 166 4.53 15.26 6.45
C ALA A 166 4.44 16.70 5.89
N ALA A 167 5.52 17.48 6.00
CA ALA A 167 5.62 18.80 5.40
C ALA A 167 5.62 18.73 3.86
N ALA A 168 6.45 17.86 3.29
CA ALA A 168 6.57 17.66 1.85
C ALA A 168 5.25 17.17 1.23
N GLN A 169 4.53 16.26 1.90
CA GLN A 169 3.22 15.80 1.45
C GLN A 169 2.20 16.95 1.33
N LYS A 170 2.19 17.88 2.29
CA LYS A 170 1.31 19.06 2.25
C LYS A 170 1.69 19.99 1.09
N GLN A 171 2.99 20.16 0.85
CA GLN A 171 3.50 20.99 -0.22
C GLN A 171 3.18 20.40 -1.60
N ALA A 172 3.47 19.11 -1.81
CA ALA A 172 3.12 18.39 -3.03
C ALA A 172 1.61 18.41 -3.30
N LEU A 173 0.76 18.29 -2.27
CA LEU A 173 -0.69 18.38 -2.43
C LEU A 173 -1.15 19.78 -2.89
N LYS A 174 -0.53 20.84 -2.34
CA LYS A 174 -0.80 22.22 -2.73
C LYS A 174 -0.43 22.45 -4.20
N GLU A 175 0.73 21.96 -4.61
CA GLU A 175 1.21 22.05 -6.00
C GLU A 175 0.31 21.27 -6.95
N ALA A 176 -0.07 20.02 -6.61
CA ALA A 176 -0.99 19.23 -7.41
C ALA A 176 -2.34 19.93 -7.61
N THR A 177 -2.83 20.60 -6.56
CA THR A 177 -4.08 21.36 -6.61
C THR A 177 -3.96 22.60 -7.49
N GLN A 178 -2.82 23.28 -7.46
CA GLN A 178 -2.54 24.45 -8.30
C GLN A 178 -2.37 24.06 -9.77
N ASP A 179 -1.65 22.97 -10.04
CA ASP A 179 -1.48 22.40 -11.39
C ASP A 179 -2.83 22.02 -12.01
N ALA A 180 -3.70 21.32 -11.25
CA ALA A 180 -5.04 20.97 -11.72
C ALA A 180 -5.87 22.22 -12.09
N GLN A 181 -5.81 23.28 -11.27
CA GLN A 181 -6.51 24.53 -11.55
C GLN A 181 -5.97 25.22 -12.80
N GLN A 182 -4.64 25.32 -12.96
CA GLN A 182 -4.02 25.92 -14.14
C GLN A 182 -4.39 25.18 -15.43
N GLN A 183 -4.43 23.84 -15.38
CA GLN A 183 -4.89 23.03 -16.51
C GLN A 183 -6.36 23.31 -16.87
N ALA A 184 -7.24 23.41 -15.86
CA ALA A 184 -8.64 23.75 -16.10
C ALA A 184 -8.81 25.14 -16.71
N ASP A 185 -8.09 26.14 -16.19
CA ASP A 185 -8.15 27.51 -16.69
C ASP A 185 -7.70 27.61 -18.15
N ALA A 186 -6.66 26.86 -18.53
CA ALA A 186 -6.19 26.77 -19.91
C ALA A 186 -7.26 26.18 -20.84
N VAL A 187 -7.90 25.07 -20.43
CA VAL A 187 -8.95 24.41 -21.22
C VAL A 187 -10.19 25.29 -21.35
N PHE A 188 -10.66 25.90 -20.27
CA PHE A 188 -11.83 26.78 -20.32
C PHE A 188 -11.59 28.03 -21.16
N SER A 189 -10.43 28.66 -21.03
CA SER A 189 -10.06 29.83 -21.83
C SER A 189 -10.02 29.50 -23.32
N ALA A 190 -9.47 28.34 -23.69
CA ALA A 190 -9.42 27.89 -25.09
C ALA A 190 -10.81 27.58 -25.68
N LEU A 191 -11.74 27.11 -24.85
CA LEU A 191 -13.11 26.77 -25.27
C LEU A 191 -14.11 27.92 -25.12
N GLY A 192 -13.70 29.06 -24.58
CA GLY A 192 -14.60 30.19 -24.30
C GLY A 192 -15.59 29.92 -23.16
N PHE A 193 -15.30 28.97 -22.29
CA PHE A 193 -16.09 28.68 -21.08
C PHE A 193 -15.52 29.41 -19.86
N LYS A 194 -16.35 29.53 -18.81
CA LYS A 194 -15.91 30.05 -17.51
C LYS A 194 -16.11 28.97 -16.46
N SER A 195 -15.08 28.75 -15.65
CA SER A 195 -15.17 27.92 -14.45
C SER A 195 -16.26 28.46 -13.51
N LYS A 196 -17.07 27.56 -12.95
CA LYS A 196 -18.09 27.86 -11.93
C LYS A 196 -17.70 27.25 -10.60
N GLU A 197 -18.25 26.09 -10.27
CA GLU A 197 -18.07 25.42 -8.98
C GLU A 197 -17.25 24.14 -9.16
N ILE A 198 -16.39 23.85 -8.18
CA ILE A 198 -15.76 22.54 -8.03
C ILE A 198 -16.83 21.59 -7.51
N VAL A 199 -17.17 20.60 -8.34
CA VAL A 199 -18.23 19.61 -8.09
C VAL A 199 -17.70 18.41 -7.32
N SER A 200 -16.45 18.02 -7.56
CA SER A 200 -15.80 16.89 -6.89
C SER A 200 -14.30 17.14 -6.78
N ILE A 201 -13.72 16.72 -5.65
CA ILE A 201 -12.28 16.71 -5.39
C ILE A 201 -11.91 15.29 -5.01
N GLN A 202 -11.02 14.68 -5.80
CA GLN A 202 -10.40 13.41 -5.46
C GLN A 202 -8.93 13.65 -5.16
N VAL A 203 -8.56 13.44 -3.89
CA VAL A 203 -7.17 13.50 -3.44
C VAL A 203 -6.63 12.08 -3.45
N ASN A 204 -5.70 11.81 -4.36
CA ASN A 204 -4.94 10.58 -4.32
C ASN A 204 -3.71 10.84 -3.45
N ASN A 205 -3.71 10.25 -2.25
CA ASN A 205 -2.67 10.49 -1.26
C ASN A 205 -1.28 10.24 -1.84
N ALA A 206 -0.35 11.10 -1.43
CA ALA A 206 1.05 10.93 -1.72
C ALA A 206 1.53 9.59 -1.16
N THR A 207 1.82 8.65 -2.06
CA THR A 207 2.47 7.41 -1.66
C THR A 207 3.96 7.69 -1.68
N PRO A 208 4.70 7.57 -0.55
CA PRO A 208 6.14 7.71 -0.60
C PRO A 208 6.68 6.68 -1.61
N PRO A 209 7.36 7.11 -2.69
CA PRO A 209 7.99 6.18 -3.60
C PRO A 209 8.93 5.30 -2.78
N ARG A 210 8.91 3.99 -3.07
CA ARG A 210 9.78 3.05 -2.38
C ARG A 210 11.22 3.50 -2.62
N PRO A 211 12.06 3.64 -1.58
CA PRO A 211 13.43 4.09 -1.77
C PRO A 211 14.12 3.19 -2.81
N PRO A 212 14.83 3.77 -3.79
CA PRO A 212 15.54 2.98 -4.79
C PRO A 212 16.50 2.03 -4.07
N MET A 213 16.45 0.74 -4.41
CA MET A 213 17.44 -0.23 -3.93
C MET A 213 18.78 0.12 -4.56
N PHE A 214 19.68 0.73 -3.78
CA PHE A 214 21.07 0.87 -4.20
C PHE A 214 21.71 -0.52 -4.30
N LEU A 215 22.31 -0.80 -5.46
CA LEU A 215 23.12 -1.99 -5.69
C LEU A 215 24.34 -1.96 -4.75
N ARG A 216 24.61 -3.12 -4.16
CA ARG A 216 25.70 -3.39 -3.22
C ARG A 216 27.04 -2.96 -3.83
N ALA A 217 27.63 -1.88 -3.32
CA ALA A 217 28.99 -1.50 -3.66
C ALA A 217 29.97 -2.45 -2.93
N GLU A 218 30.89 -3.07 -3.67
CA GLU A 218 32.00 -3.83 -3.11
C GLU A 218 32.92 -2.90 -2.31
N ALA A 219 33.14 -3.23 -1.04
CA ALA A 219 33.98 -2.45 -0.14
C ALA A 219 35.47 -2.63 -0.47
N ALA A 220 36.15 -1.54 -0.83
CA ALA A 220 37.60 -1.46 -0.80
C ALA A 220 38.10 -1.26 0.63
N LYS A 221 39.13 -2.01 1.04
CA LYS A 221 39.76 -1.87 2.36
C LYS A 221 40.48 -0.51 2.46
N LEU A 222 40.02 0.33 3.38
CA LEU A 222 40.77 1.46 3.92
C LEU A 222 40.82 1.35 5.44
N ALA A 223 42.02 1.54 6.00
CA ALA A 223 42.25 1.62 7.43
C ALA A 223 42.06 3.08 7.90
N ASP A 224 41.47 3.23 9.08
CA ASP A 224 41.30 4.47 9.88
C ASP A 224 40.41 5.60 9.33
N ALA A 225 39.39 5.26 8.53
CA ALA A 225 38.27 6.16 8.27
C ALA A 225 36.93 5.46 8.57
N SER A 226 36.01 6.17 9.23
CA SER A 226 34.62 5.71 9.42
C SER A 226 33.98 5.40 8.07
N THR A 227 33.20 4.32 7.99
CA THR A 227 32.51 3.93 6.75
C THR A 227 31.69 5.12 6.20
N PRO A 228 31.98 5.65 5.00
CA PRO A 228 31.22 6.77 4.45
C PRO A 228 29.77 6.36 4.13
N VAL A 229 28.80 7.11 4.66
CA VAL A 229 27.36 6.89 4.42
C VAL A 229 26.73 8.18 3.93
N VAL A 230 26.02 8.12 2.80
CA VAL A 230 25.37 9.29 2.17
C VAL A 230 23.91 8.96 1.90
N GLY A 231 22.99 9.78 2.41
CA GLY A 231 21.55 9.53 2.35
C GLY A 231 20.91 9.83 0.99
N GLY A 232 21.36 10.89 0.32
CA GLY A 232 20.68 11.39 -0.90
C GLY A 232 19.33 12.01 -0.59
N GLU A 233 18.44 12.04 -1.59
CA GLU A 233 17.14 12.72 -1.53
C GLU A 233 15.98 11.74 -1.76
N GLN A 234 14.80 12.13 -1.29
CA GLN A 234 13.54 11.41 -1.42
C GLN A 234 12.50 12.34 -2.06
N GLU A 235 11.92 11.87 -3.16
CA GLU A 235 10.81 12.53 -3.85
C GLU A 235 9.48 12.16 -3.18
N ILE A 236 8.56 13.12 -3.06
CA ILE A 236 7.20 12.93 -2.56
C ILE A 236 6.25 13.49 -3.61
N GLU A 237 5.47 12.61 -4.25
CA GLU A 237 4.50 12.97 -5.28
C GLU A 237 3.07 12.93 -4.71
N ALA A 238 2.24 13.92 -5.05
CA ALA A 238 0.80 13.91 -4.81
C ALA A 238 0.03 14.14 -6.12
N SER A 239 -1.20 13.63 -6.21
CA SER A 239 -2.10 13.94 -7.32
C SER A 239 -3.51 14.31 -6.86
N VAL A 240 -4.10 15.29 -7.53
CA VAL A 240 -5.44 15.79 -7.26
C VAL A 240 -6.23 15.82 -8.55
N THR A 241 -7.39 15.17 -8.55
CA THR A 241 -8.35 15.26 -9.65
C THR A 241 -9.49 16.17 -9.25
N LEU A 242 -9.72 17.21 -10.04
CA LEU A 242 -10.83 18.14 -9.87
C LEU A 242 -11.89 17.88 -10.94
N GLN A 243 -13.16 17.92 -10.55
CA GLN A 243 -14.27 18.01 -11.47
C GLN A 243 -14.90 19.40 -11.32
N ILE A 244 -14.90 20.19 -12.39
CA ILE A 244 -15.28 21.61 -12.36
C ILE A 244 -16.41 21.85 -13.34
N SER A 245 -17.49 22.50 -12.89
CA SER A 245 -18.65 22.84 -13.72
C SER A 245 -18.43 24.12 -14.53
N TYR A 246 -19.10 24.23 -15.68
CA TYR A 246 -19.09 25.41 -16.57
C TYR A 246 -20.44 25.67 -17.24
#